data_AF-A0A529HEK8-F1
#
_entry.id   AF-A0A529HEK8-F1
#
_cell.length_a   1.000
_cell.length_b   1.000
_cell.length_c   1.000
_cell.angle_alpha   90.00
_cell.angle_beta   90.00
_cell.angle_gamma   90.00
#
_symmetry.space_group_name_H-M   'P 1'
#
loop_
_entity.id
_entity.type
_entity.pdbx_description
1 polymer ?
#
loop_
_entity_poly.entity_id
_entity_poly.type
_entity_poly.pdbx_seq_one_letter_code
_entity_poly.pdbx_strand_id
1 'polypeptide(L)'
;IQLLLTGRADATINDSLSFLDFKKHKPDANVKIAAQEENADYSGVIVRKGDPELVAAINKALADIKADGTYKKIADTYFGQDVSQ
;
A
#
# COMPACT_ATOMS: atom_id res chain seq x y z
N ILE A 1 5.43 -11.00 10.58
CA ILE A 1 4.09 -11.39 11.13
C ILE A 1 4.11 -12.68 11.97
N GLN A 2 4.79 -13.77 11.55
CA GLN A 2 4.79 -15.05 12.29
C GLN A 2 5.26 -14.94 13.75
N LEU A 3 6.25 -14.07 14.04
CA LEU A 3 6.70 -13.85 15.41
C LEU A 3 5.60 -13.28 16.31
N LEU A 4 4.79 -12.32 15.81
CA LEU A 4 3.62 -11.82 16.55
C LEU A 4 2.59 -12.92 16.80
N LEU A 5 2.25 -13.67 15.76
CA LEU A 5 1.25 -14.76 15.84
C LEU A 5 1.65 -15.87 16.82
N THR A 6 2.95 -16.04 17.08
CA THR A 6 3.49 -17.05 17.99
C THR A 6 3.92 -16.48 19.34
N GLY A 7 3.63 -15.20 19.63
CA GLY A 7 3.99 -14.55 20.90
C GLY A 7 5.50 -14.37 21.12
N ARG A 8 6.30 -14.37 20.04
CA ARG A 8 7.76 -14.15 20.09
C ARG A 8 8.17 -12.71 19.78
N ALA A 9 7.20 -11.86 19.43
CA ALA A 9 7.35 -10.42 19.28
C ALA A 9 6.03 -9.74 19.64
N ASP A 10 6.08 -8.57 20.26
CA ASP A 10 4.87 -7.85 20.70
C ASP A 10 4.29 -6.94 19.59
N ALA A 11 5.15 -6.45 18.70
CA ALA A 11 4.76 -5.50 17.64
C ALA A 11 5.62 -5.66 16.38
N THR A 12 5.12 -5.16 15.26
CA THR A 12 5.87 -4.91 14.03
C THR A 12 5.38 -3.61 13.42
N ILE A 13 6.28 -2.87 12.78
CA ILE A 13 5.95 -1.74 11.93
C ILE A 13 5.90 -2.26 10.49
N ASN A 14 4.91 -1.84 9.72
CA ASN A 14 4.76 -2.19 8.32
C ASN A 14 3.96 -1.10 7.59
N ASP A 15 3.95 -1.14 6.26
CA ASP A 15 3.04 -0.31 5.49
C ASP A 15 1.59 -0.80 5.62
N SER A 16 0.64 0.10 5.37
CA SER A 16 -0.79 -0.21 5.49
C SER A 16 -1.26 -1.23 4.45
N LEU A 17 -0.70 -1.23 3.23
CA LEU A 17 -1.09 -2.15 2.15
C LEU A 17 -0.70 -3.60 2.48
N SER A 18 0.49 -3.82 3.04
CA SER A 18 0.93 -5.12 3.54
C SER A 18 0.01 -5.67 4.63
N PHE A 19 -0.51 -4.81 5.51
CA PHE A 19 -1.50 -5.22 6.52
C PHE A 19 -2.84 -5.63 5.88
N LEU A 20 -3.34 -4.83 4.92
CA LEU A 20 -4.60 -5.10 4.22
C LEU A 20 -4.53 -6.39 3.42
N ASP A 21 -3.45 -6.61 2.67
CA ASP A 21 -3.24 -7.84 1.91
C ASP A 21 -3.17 -9.07 2.84
N PHE A 22 -2.44 -8.95 3.96
CA PHE A 22 -2.37 -10.02 4.95
C PHE A 22 -3.74 -10.34 5.54
N LYS A 23 -4.54 -9.33 5.94
CA LYS A 23 -5.88 -9.53 6.50
C LYS A 23 -6.86 -10.10 5.48
N LYS A 24 -6.74 -9.74 4.21
CA LYS A 24 -7.55 -10.33 3.14
C LYS A 24 -7.31 -11.83 2.99
N HIS A 25 -6.07 -12.29 3.09
CA HIS A 25 -5.72 -13.71 3.01
C HIS A 25 -5.88 -14.47 4.34
N LYS A 26 -5.85 -13.76 5.48
CA LYS A 26 -5.92 -14.32 6.83
C LYS A 26 -6.89 -13.49 7.70
N PRO A 27 -8.22 -13.52 7.41
CA PRO A 27 -9.20 -12.68 8.08
C PRO A 27 -9.30 -12.97 9.59
N ASP A 28 -9.02 -14.20 10.00
CA ASP A 28 -9.10 -14.61 11.41
C ASP A 28 -7.75 -14.50 12.16
N ALA A 29 -6.70 -14.01 11.50
CA ALA A 29 -5.42 -13.79 12.18
C ALA A 29 -5.59 -12.81 13.34
N ASN A 30 -5.18 -13.24 14.54
CA ASN A 30 -5.27 -12.48 15.78
C ASN A 30 -4.19 -11.39 15.85
N VAL A 31 -4.31 -10.40 14.96
CA VAL A 31 -3.51 -9.19 14.93
C VAL A 31 -4.43 -8.01 14.65
N LYS A 32 -4.07 -6.85 15.18
CA LYS A 32 -4.82 -5.60 15.02
C LYS A 32 -3.86 -4.45 14.80
N ILE A 33 -4.37 -3.37 14.23
CA ILE A 33 -3.64 -2.11 14.17
C ILE A 33 -3.63 -1.51 15.58
N ALA A 34 -2.44 -1.26 16.13
CA ALA A 34 -2.26 -0.65 17.45
C ALA A 34 -1.94 0.85 17.37
N ALA A 35 -1.36 1.30 16.26
CA ALA A 35 -1.04 2.69 15.96
C ALA A 35 -0.99 2.90 14.44
N GLN A 36 -1.24 4.13 13.99
CA GLN A 36 -1.08 4.57 12.60
C GLN A 36 -0.33 5.92 12.60
N GLU A 37 0.46 6.14 11.57
CA GLU A 37 1.02 7.46 11.26
C GLU A 37 0.13 8.09 10.18
N GLU A 38 -0.53 9.21 10.50
CA GLU A 38 -1.48 9.86 9.59
C GLU A 38 -0.76 10.50 8.39
N ASN A 39 0.49 10.94 8.57
CA ASN A 39 1.30 11.57 7.54
C ASN A 39 2.42 10.65 7.06
N ALA A 40 2.09 9.38 6.81
CA ALA A 40 3.05 8.41 6.28
C ALA A 40 3.44 8.73 4.82
N ASP A 41 4.64 8.32 4.43
CA ASP A 41 5.13 8.52 3.07
C ASP A 41 4.31 7.73 2.04
N TYR A 42 4.16 8.33 0.86
CA TYR A 42 3.51 7.70 -0.28
C TYR A 42 4.47 6.78 -1.04
N SER A 43 3.93 5.69 -1.59
CA SER A 43 4.67 4.85 -2.52
C SER A 43 4.86 5.55 -3.87
N GLY A 44 6.05 5.41 -4.44
CA GLY A 44 6.39 6.00 -5.75
C GLY A 44 7.22 5.04 -6.60
N VAL A 45 7.15 5.23 -7.92
CA VAL A 45 8.05 4.54 -8.86
C VAL A 45 9.44 5.16 -8.76
N ILE A 46 10.42 4.36 -8.35
CA ILE A 46 11.81 4.83 -8.23
C ILE A 46 12.45 4.87 -9.61
N VAL A 47 12.93 6.05 -10.00
CA VAL A 47 13.62 6.30 -11.27
C VAL A 47 15.06 6.76 -11.06
N ARG A 48 15.90 6.60 -12.09
CA ARG A 48 17.25 7.17 -12.09
C ARG A 48 17.17 8.70 -12.09
N LYS A 49 18.06 9.36 -11.36
CA LYS A 49 18.22 10.81 -11.46
C LYS A 49 18.63 11.22 -12.88
N GLY A 50 18.18 12.40 -13.32
CA GLY A 50 18.51 12.95 -14.63
C GLY A 50 17.61 12.48 -15.77
N ASP A 51 16.49 11.81 -15.47
CA ASP A 51 15.52 11.33 -16.46
C ASP A 51 14.13 11.98 -16.26
N PRO A 52 14.00 13.30 -16.53
CA PRO A 52 12.76 14.02 -16.28
C PRO A 52 11.63 13.63 -17.24
N GLU A 53 11.96 13.15 -18.46
CA GLU A 53 10.96 12.73 -19.44
C GLU A 53 10.27 11.44 -18.99
N LEU A 54 11.00 10.47 -18.47
CA LEU A 54 10.41 9.25 -17.89
C LEU A 54 9.54 9.55 -16.68
N VAL A 55 10.00 10.46 -15.79
CA VAL A 55 9.20 10.90 -14.63
C VAL A 55 7.87 11.51 -15.09
N ALA A 56 7.92 12.40 -16.08
CA ALA A 56 6.72 13.03 -16.62
C ALA A 56 5.77 12.01 -17.25
N ALA A 57 6.29 11.05 -18.02
CA ALA A 57 5.50 10.00 -18.64
C ALA A 57 4.81 9.09 -17.60
N ILE A 58 5.53 8.67 -16.56
CA ILE A 58 4.98 7.85 -15.46
C ILE A 58 3.89 8.63 -14.72
N ASN A 59 4.16 9.88 -14.35
CA ASN A 59 3.20 10.71 -13.62
C ASN A 59 1.94 10.96 -14.46
N LYS A 60 2.08 11.19 -15.77
CA LYS A 60 0.93 11.32 -16.67
C LYS A 60 0.12 10.03 -16.72
N ALA A 61 0.75 8.88 -16.90
CA ALA A 61 0.06 7.59 -16.93
C ALA A 61 -0.69 7.32 -15.61
N LEU A 62 -0.06 7.62 -14.46
CA LEU A 62 -0.70 7.51 -13.14
C LEU A 62 -1.91 8.44 -13.01
N ALA A 63 -1.81 9.69 -13.47
CA ALA A 63 -2.93 10.63 -13.47
C ALA A 63 -4.08 10.15 -14.36
N ASP A 64 -3.77 9.64 -15.56
CA ASP A 64 -4.76 9.15 -16.52
C ASP A 64 -5.54 7.96 -15.92
N ILE A 65 -4.86 6.97 -15.30
CA ILE A 65 -5.53 5.81 -14.68
C ILE A 65 -6.27 6.14 -13.37
N LYS A 66 -5.89 7.23 -12.69
CA LYS A 66 -6.66 7.75 -11.55
C LYS A 66 -7.96 8.38 -12.07
N ALA A 67 -7.87 9.20 -13.12
CA ALA A 67 -9.02 9.90 -13.70
C ALA A 67 -10.06 8.96 -14.33
N ASP A 68 -9.61 7.86 -14.95
CA ASP A 68 -10.52 6.88 -15.58
C ASP A 68 -11.05 5.80 -14.62
N GLY A 69 -10.61 5.81 -13.35
CA GLY A 69 -11.04 4.86 -12.32
C GLY A 69 -10.33 3.50 -12.34
N THR A 70 -9.41 3.26 -13.27
CA THR A 70 -8.62 2.03 -13.34
C THR A 70 -7.79 1.82 -12.07
N TYR A 71 -7.20 2.88 -11.53
CA TYR A 71 -6.44 2.80 -10.27
C TYR A 71 -7.34 2.31 -9.13
N LYS A 72 -8.53 2.90 -8.99
CA LYS A 72 -9.49 2.48 -7.96
C LYS A 72 -9.87 1.01 -8.11
N LYS A 73 -10.13 0.55 -9.33
CA LYS A 73 -10.43 -0.86 -9.61
C LYS A 73 -9.30 -1.80 -9.17
N ILE A 74 -8.05 -1.40 -9.38
CA ILE A 74 -6.87 -2.12 -8.91
C ILE A 74 -6.85 -2.14 -7.37
N ALA A 75 -7.01 -0.99 -6.73
CA ALA A 75 -7.04 -0.86 -5.26
C ALA A 75 -8.11 -1.77 -4.62
N ASP A 76 -9.33 -1.73 -5.13
CA ASP A 76 -10.43 -2.58 -4.66
C ASP A 76 -10.11 -4.07 -4.86
N THR A 77 -9.53 -4.44 -6.02
CA THR A 77 -9.17 -5.82 -6.34
C THR A 77 -8.17 -6.38 -5.34
N TYR A 78 -7.14 -5.63 -4.97
CA TYR A 78 -6.06 -6.13 -4.12
C TYR A 78 -6.33 -5.92 -2.63
N PHE A 79 -6.84 -4.77 -2.23
CA PHE A 79 -6.90 -4.36 -0.82
C PHE A 79 -8.32 -4.25 -0.25
N GLY A 80 -9.36 -4.31 -1.08
CA GLY A 80 -10.75 -4.21 -0.62
C GLY A 80 -11.15 -2.81 -0.11
N GLN A 81 -10.28 -1.82 -0.28
CA GLN A 81 -10.53 -0.42 0.06
C GLN A 81 -9.79 0.48 -0.93
N ASP A 82 -10.31 1.70 -1.09
CA ASP A 82 -9.70 2.69 -1.96
C ASP A 82 -8.43 3.25 -1.32
N VAL A 83 -7.28 2.97 -1.94
CA VAL A 83 -5.96 3.45 -1.53
C VAL A 83 -5.36 4.38 -2.60
N SER A 84 -6.20 4.93 -3.48
CA SER A 84 -5.78 5.74 -4.63
C SER A 84 -5.46 7.21 -4.32
N GLN A 85 -5.50 7.58 -3.03
CA GLN A 85 -5.19 8.92 -2.51
C GLN A 85 -3.84 9.39 -3.06
#